data_AF-A0A1V2PIZ7-F1
#
_entry.id   AF-A0A1V2PIZ7-F1
#
_cell.length_a   1.000
_cell.length_b   1.000
_cell.length_c   1.000
_cell.angle_alpha   90.00
_cell.angle_beta   90.00
_cell.angle_gamma   90.00
#
_symmetry.space_group_name_H-M   'P 1'
#
loop_
_entity.id
_entity.type
_entity.pdbx_description
1 polymer ?
#
loop_
_entity_poly.entity_id
_entity_poly.type
_entity_poly.pdbx_seq_one_letter_code
_entity_poly.pdbx_strand_id
1 'polypeptide(L)'
;MNFGEEGGRLTYGSYLRLPQLLDQQRLESDPPAHDELLFITIHQVYELWFKQVLHEMTASRDAMLSGELWLAQHLLRRVHTIERTLTQQVDILETMTPQDFGQFRHRLSPASGFQSVQFREIEFLSGAKDPSFVKRFKGLSDEERARLERRLAEPTLWDAFLVVLREAGFGAETEEELRVGLSAVAQDRGKYGTVWELAEALLYHDELAASWRARHVVMVERMIGTKPGTGGSSGAGYLRSRLDLRYYPHLWHLRTSL
;
A
#
# COMPACT_ATOMS: atom_id res chain seq x y z
N MET A 1 -34.96 -7.96 25.94
CA MET A 1 -35.16 -7.33 24.61
C MET A 1 -34.94 -8.41 23.56
N ASN A 2 -35.98 -8.84 22.87
CA ASN A 2 -35.84 -9.77 21.75
C ASN A 2 -35.42 -8.97 20.51
N PHE A 3 -34.14 -8.99 20.19
CA PHE A 3 -33.67 -8.54 18.88
C PHE A 3 -33.81 -9.73 17.91
N GLY A 4 -34.67 -9.61 16.89
CA GLY A 4 -34.49 -10.41 15.68
C GLY A 4 -35.69 -11.16 15.10
N GLU A 5 -36.91 -11.02 15.60
CA GLU A 5 -38.07 -11.63 14.94
C GLU A 5 -38.93 -10.58 14.25
N GLU A 6 -38.54 -10.25 13.02
CA GLU A 6 -39.46 -9.74 11.99
C GLU A 6 -38.79 -9.93 10.62
N GLY A 7 -39.19 -10.99 9.91
CA GLY A 7 -39.07 -11.17 8.46
C GLY A 7 -37.74 -10.81 7.79
N GLY A 8 -36.79 -11.75 7.72
CA GLY A 8 -35.70 -11.76 6.74
C GLY A 8 -34.84 -10.49 6.67
N ARG A 9 -34.62 -9.80 7.79
CA ARG A 9 -33.83 -8.55 7.84
C ARG A 9 -32.33 -8.84 7.80
N LEU A 10 -31.61 -8.03 7.03
CA LEU A 10 -30.14 -8.00 6.96
C LEU A 10 -29.54 -7.99 8.38
N THR A 11 -28.77 -9.01 8.72
CA THR A 11 -28.05 -9.12 9.99
C THR A 11 -26.59 -8.68 9.83
N TYR A 12 -25.92 -8.35 10.95
CA TYR A 12 -24.47 -8.06 10.97
C TYR A 12 -23.65 -9.18 10.32
N GLY A 13 -23.93 -10.44 10.69
CA GLY A 13 -23.25 -11.61 10.16
C GLY A 13 -23.47 -11.80 8.66
N SER A 14 -24.70 -11.60 8.17
CA SER A 14 -25.00 -11.71 6.73
C SER A 14 -24.44 -10.54 5.91
N TYR A 15 -24.42 -9.32 6.47
CA TYR A 15 -23.92 -8.14 5.78
C TYR A 15 -22.41 -8.20 5.56
N LEU A 16 -21.66 -8.56 6.60
CA LEU A 16 -20.19 -8.67 6.55
C LEU A 16 -19.70 -10.02 6.03
N ARG A 17 -20.62 -10.96 5.75
CA ARG A 17 -20.31 -12.33 5.33
C ARG A 17 -19.34 -13.03 6.28
N LEU A 18 -19.59 -12.89 7.59
CA LEU A 18 -18.70 -13.40 8.63
C LEU A 18 -18.46 -14.92 8.56
N PRO A 19 -19.45 -15.78 8.25
CA PRO A 19 -19.17 -17.21 8.12
C PRO A 19 -18.12 -17.51 7.04
N GLN A 20 -18.14 -16.78 5.93
CA GLN A 20 -17.14 -16.95 4.88
C GLN A 20 -15.79 -16.34 5.28
N LEU A 21 -15.80 -15.14 5.85
CA LEU A 21 -14.58 -14.42 6.26
C LEU A 21 -13.80 -15.16 7.36
N LEU A 22 -14.51 -15.66 8.38
CA LEU A 22 -13.94 -16.34 9.55
C LEU A 22 -13.64 -17.83 9.32
N ASP A 23 -13.88 -18.34 8.11
CA ASP A 23 -13.53 -19.71 7.71
C ASP A 23 -12.26 -19.77 6.83
N GLN A 24 -11.68 -18.62 6.48
CA GLN A 24 -10.49 -18.53 5.63
C GLN A 24 -9.17 -18.83 6.37
N GLN A 25 -9.18 -18.93 7.70
CA GLN A 25 -7.96 -19.12 8.50
C GLN A 25 -7.61 -20.62 8.63
N ARG A 26 -7.05 -21.20 7.57
CA ARG A 26 -6.64 -22.61 7.49
C ARG A 26 -5.13 -22.74 7.75
N LEU A 27 -4.76 -23.47 8.79
CA LEU A 27 -3.36 -23.73 9.17
C LEU A 27 -2.77 -24.83 8.28
N GLU A 28 -1.50 -24.69 7.88
CA GLU A 28 -0.76 -25.71 7.14
C GLU A 28 0.04 -26.63 8.08
N SER A 29 0.29 -26.22 9.32
CA SER A 29 1.04 -27.01 10.31
C SER A 29 0.24 -28.19 10.90
N ASP A 30 0.94 -29.29 11.13
CA ASP A 30 0.44 -30.54 11.71
C ASP A 30 1.55 -31.21 12.53
N PRO A 31 1.45 -31.28 13.88
CA PRO A 31 0.37 -30.70 14.67
C PRO A 31 0.30 -29.16 14.53
N PRO A 32 -0.87 -28.55 14.72
CA PRO A 32 -1.04 -27.10 14.58
C PRO A 32 -0.08 -26.30 15.49
N ALA A 33 0.72 -25.43 14.89
CA ALA A 33 1.53 -24.43 15.56
C ALA A 33 0.62 -23.27 15.97
N HIS A 34 0.68 -22.88 17.25
CA HIS A 34 -0.20 -21.87 17.83
C HIS A 34 -0.14 -20.53 17.08
N ASP A 35 1.06 -20.05 16.78
CA ASP A 35 1.29 -18.73 16.18
C ASP A 35 1.01 -18.69 14.65
N GLU A 36 0.73 -19.82 14.01
CA GLU A 36 0.37 -19.82 12.58
C GLU A 36 -0.97 -19.11 12.34
N LEU A 37 -1.92 -19.20 13.29
CA LEU A 37 -3.18 -18.46 13.20
C LEU A 37 -2.96 -16.94 13.22
N LEU A 38 -2.03 -16.46 14.06
CA LEU A 38 -1.62 -15.05 14.09
C LEU A 38 -1.01 -14.65 12.74
N PHE A 39 -0.10 -15.47 12.21
CA PHE A 39 0.55 -15.23 10.93
C PHE A 39 -0.48 -15.11 9.79
N ILE A 40 -1.47 -16.00 9.71
CA ILE A 40 -2.52 -15.91 8.69
C ILE A 40 -3.38 -14.67 8.89
N THR A 41 -3.86 -14.45 10.11
CA THR A 41 -4.80 -13.37 10.43
C THR A 41 -4.21 -12.00 10.12
N ILE A 42 -2.96 -11.74 10.50
CA ILE A 42 -2.34 -10.43 10.25
C ILE A 42 -2.19 -10.15 8.76
N HIS A 43 -1.79 -11.16 7.95
CA HIS A 43 -1.66 -10.98 6.50
C HIS A 43 -3.01 -10.78 5.82
N GLN A 44 -4.08 -11.46 6.28
CA GLN A 44 -5.43 -11.22 5.77
C GLN A 44 -5.93 -9.81 6.13
N VAL A 45 -5.64 -9.30 7.32
CA VAL A 45 -5.95 -7.92 7.70
C VAL A 45 -5.18 -6.92 6.84
N TYR A 46 -3.89 -7.16 6.55
CA TYR A 46 -3.13 -6.37 5.56
C TYR A 46 -3.83 -6.34 4.21
N GLU A 47 -4.23 -7.49 3.66
CA GLU A 47 -4.88 -7.58 2.34
C GLU A 47 -6.26 -6.89 2.31
N LEU A 48 -7.02 -6.91 3.41
CA LEU A 48 -8.25 -6.14 3.54
C LEU A 48 -7.98 -4.63 3.52
N TRP A 49 -6.93 -4.18 4.23
CA TRP A 49 -6.52 -2.78 4.18
C TRP A 49 -5.96 -2.37 2.83
N PHE A 50 -5.17 -3.21 2.16
CA PHE A 50 -4.67 -2.94 0.82
C PHE A 50 -5.82 -2.77 -0.18
N LYS A 51 -6.87 -3.59 -0.07
CA LYS A 51 -8.09 -3.43 -0.87
C LYS A 51 -8.75 -2.07 -0.64
N GLN A 52 -8.86 -1.64 0.62
CA GLN A 52 -9.43 -0.33 0.95
C GLN A 52 -8.53 0.80 0.44
N VAL A 53 -7.21 0.73 0.65
CA VAL A 53 -6.25 1.72 0.17
C VAL A 53 -6.32 1.86 -1.35
N LEU A 54 -6.37 0.75 -2.10
CA LEU A 54 -6.54 0.78 -3.55
C LEU A 54 -7.85 1.45 -3.98
N HIS A 55 -8.94 1.20 -3.26
CA HIS A 55 -10.23 1.83 -3.52
C HIS A 55 -10.14 3.36 -3.35
N GLU A 56 -9.59 3.81 -2.21
CA GLU A 56 -9.46 5.23 -1.88
C GLU A 56 -8.46 5.96 -2.79
N MET A 57 -7.31 5.35 -3.08
CA MET A 57 -6.30 5.94 -3.98
C MET A 57 -6.81 6.06 -5.41
N THR A 58 -7.55 5.04 -5.90
CA THR A 58 -8.16 5.09 -7.23
C THR A 58 -9.18 6.25 -7.30
N ALA A 59 -10.07 6.35 -6.30
CA ALA A 59 -11.03 7.43 -6.23
C ALA A 59 -10.37 8.82 -6.06
N SER A 60 -9.28 8.91 -5.29
CA SER A 60 -8.52 10.16 -5.14
C SER A 60 -7.86 10.61 -6.43
N ARG A 61 -7.24 9.68 -7.16
CA ARG A 61 -6.70 9.94 -8.50
C ARG A 61 -7.79 10.45 -9.44
N ASP A 62 -8.92 9.76 -9.52
CA ASP A 62 -10.00 10.12 -10.43
C ASP A 62 -10.64 11.47 -10.04
N ALA A 63 -10.69 11.78 -8.73
CA ALA A 63 -11.10 13.09 -8.22
C ALA A 63 -10.11 14.20 -8.62
N MET A 64 -8.79 13.96 -8.57
CA MET A 64 -7.78 14.91 -9.09
C MET A 64 -7.96 15.16 -10.59
N LEU A 65 -8.16 14.09 -11.38
CA LEU A 65 -8.35 14.18 -12.83
C LEU A 65 -9.63 14.93 -13.24
N SER A 66 -10.65 14.93 -12.38
CA SER A 66 -11.93 15.62 -12.60
C SER A 66 -12.00 17.02 -11.96
N GLY A 67 -10.95 17.46 -11.24
CA GLY A 67 -10.91 18.75 -10.57
C GLY A 67 -11.61 18.79 -9.19
N GLU A 68 -12.10 17.67 -8.69
CA GLU A 68 -12.73 17.52 -7.37
C GLU A 68 -11.68 17.45 -6.24
N LEU A 69 -10.84 18.49 -6.12
CA LEU A 69 -9.62 18.48 -5.32
C LEU A 69 -9.88 18.25 -3.81
N TRP A 70 -11.00 18.76 -3.29
CA TRP A 70 -11.39 18.53 -1.90
C TRP A 70 -11.65 17.04 -1.63
N LEU A 71 -12.33 16.35 -2.55
CA LEU A 71 -12.60 14.92 -2.43
C LEU A 71 -11.28 14.14 -2.50
N ALA A 72 -10.41 14.46 -3.46
CA ALA A 72 -9.10 13.84 -3.57
C ALA A 72 -8.31 13.90 -2.26
N GLN A 73 -8.28 15.08 -1.65
CA GLN A 73 -7.60 15.32 -0.37
C GLN A 73 -8.28 14.58 0.79
N HIS A 74 -9.62 14.57 0.84
CA HIS A 74 -10.37 13.84 1.86
C HIS A 74 -10.06 12.34 1.85
N LEU A 75 -10.02 11.73 0.67
CA LEU A 75 -9.74 10.30 0.51
C LEU A 75 -8.27 9.99 0.85
N LEU A 76 -7.31 10.85 0.47
CA LEU A 76 -5.90 10.67 0.89
C LEU A 76 -5.73 10.73 2.40
N ARG A 77 -6.45 11.61 3.12
CA ARG A 77 -6.41 11.59 4.60
C ARG A 77 -6.85 10.24 5.19
N ARG A 78 -7.81 9.56 4.55
CA ARG A 78 -8.23 8.21 4.95
C ARG A 78 -7.14 7.19 4.64
N VAL A 79 -6.52 7.26 3.45
CA VAL A 79 -5.36 6.42 3.09
C VAL A 79 -4.26 6.55 4.14
N HIS A 80 -3.85 7.77 4.50
CA HIS A 80 -2.80 8.00 5.50
C HIS A 80 -3.13 7.39 6.87
N THR A 81 -4.41 7.44 7.27
CA THR A 81 -4.87 6.84 8.53
C THR A 81 -4.69 5.32 8.48
N ILE A 82 -5.08 4.69 7.37
CA ILE A 82 -4.90 3.25 7.17
C ILE A 82 -3.41 2.90 7.13
N GLU A 83 -2.59 3.64 6.40
CA GLU A 83 -1.15 3.39 6.28
C GLU A 83 -0.40 3.49 7.61
N ARG A 84 -0.80 4.42 8.48
CA ARG A 84 -0.29 4.44 9.86
C ARG A 84 -0.67 3.18 10.63
N THR A 85 -1.91 2.69 10.47
CA THR A 85 -2.32 1.39 11.04
C THR A 85 -1.51 0.24 10.47
N LEU A 86 -1.22 0.25 9.16
CA LEU A 86 -0.36 -0.76 8.51
C LEU A 86 1.03 -0.81 9.13
N THR A 87 1.61 0.34 9.49
CA THR A 87 2.91 0.39 10.17
C THR A 87 2.81 -0.10 11.61
N GLN A 88 1.80 0.33 12.35
CA GLN A 88 1.62 -0.04 13.77
C GLN A 88 1.34 -1.54 13.96
N GLN A 89 0.58 -2.17 13.06
CA GLN A 89 0.22 -3.58 13.22
C GLN A 89 1.42 -4.55 13.07
N VAL A 90 2.59 -4.08 12.62
CA VAL A 90 3.84 -4.86 12.69
C VAL A 90 4.16 -5.25 14.14
N ASP A 91 3.80 -4.42 15.12
CA ASP A 91 4.02 -4.69 16.54
C ASP A 91 3.27 -5.95 17.01
N ILE A 92 2.12 -6.26 16.39
CA ILE A 92 1.35 -7.48 16.68
C ILE A 92 2.11 -8.72 16.20
N LEU A 93 2.63 -8.69 14.96
CA LEU A 93 3.41 -9.81 14.44
C LEU A 93 4.69 -10.05 15.24
N GLU A 94 5.23 -8.98 15.83
CA GLU A 94 6.42 -9.00 16.66
C GLU A 94 6.26 -9.58 18.06
N THR A 95 5.04 -9.97 18.44
CA THR A 95 4.82 -10.77 19.65
C THR A 95 5.17 -12.24 19.44
N MET A 96 5.20 -12.72 18.19
CA MET A 96 5.68 -14.06 17.84
C MET A 96 7.20 -14.14 17.96
N THR A 97 7.72 -15.23 18.53
CA THR A 97 9.18 -15.41 18.63
C THR A 97 9.76 -16.05 17.35
N PRO A 98 11.06 -15.86 17.07
CA PRO A 98 11.72 -16.59 15.98
C PRO A 98 11.62 -18.12 16.09
N GLN A 99 11.56 -18.64 17.32
CA GLN A 99 11.41 -20.07 17.60
C GLN A 99 10.02 -20.56 17.19
N ASP A 100 8.98 -19.82 17.57
CA ASP A 100 7.58 -20.15 17.23
C ASP A 100 7.35 -20.04 15.72
N PHE A 101 7.87 -18.99 15.08
CA PHE A 101 7.86 -18.88 13.63
C PHE A 101 8.58 -20.06 12.96
N GLY A 102 9.69 -20.51 13.54
CA GLY A 102 10.46 -21.66 13.07
C GLY A 102 9.66 -22.97 13.02
N GLN A 103 8.62 -23.13 13.84
CA GLN A 103 7.81 -24.35 13.90
C GLN A 103 7.03 -24.61 12.61
N PHE A 104 6.56 -23.55 11.93
CA PHE A 104 5.73 -23.68 10.72
C PHE A 104 6.34 -23.05 9.46
N ARG A 105 7.41 -22.24 9.57
CA ARG A 105 8.06 -21.54 8.45
C ARG A 105 8.36 -22.41 7.23
N HIS A 106 8.77 -23.66 7.43
CA HIS A 106 9.14 -24.56 6.33
C HIS A 106 7.94 -24.94 5.44
N ARG A 107 6.72 -24.89 5.98
CA ARG A 107 5.48 -25.17 5.25
C ARG A 107 5.01 -24.01 4.37
N LEU A 108 5.52 -22.81 4.63
CA LEU A 108 5.21 -21.62 3.85
C LEU A 108 5.97 -21.57 2.51
N SER A 109 6.94 -22.46 2.25
CA SER A 109 7.66 -22.46 0.98
C SER A 109 6.77 -23.01 -0.15
N PRO A 110 6.69 -22.35 -1.32
CA PRO A 110 7.45 -21.19 -1.80
C PRO A 110 6.74 -19.83 -1.63
N ALA A 111 5.68 -19.75 -0.83
CA ALA A 111 4.90 -18.54 -0.64
C ALA A 111 5.71 -17.41 0.02
N SER A 112 5.47 -16.17 -0.41
CA SER A 112 6.16 -14.97 0.07
C SER A 112 5.32 -13.73 -0.11
N GLY A 113 5.45 -12.75 0.80
CA GLY A 113 4.81 -11.44 0.66
C GLY A 113 5.20 -10.68 -0.62
N PHE A 114 6.30 -11.07 -1.29
CA PHE A 114 6.65 -10.57 -2.63
C PHE A 114 5.55 -10.85 -3.68
N GLN A 115 4.71 -11.85 -3.42
CA GLN A 115 3.63 -12.29 -4.29
C GLN A 115 2.32 -11.52 -4.04
N SER A 116 2.27 -10.60 -3.07
CA SER A 116 1.07 -9.76 -2.85
C SER A 116 0.82 -8.86 -4.05
N VAL A 117 -0.22 -9.20 -4.81
CA VAL A 117 -0.65 -8.45 -6.00
C VAL A 117 -1.20 -7.08 -5.61
N GLN A 118 -1.97 -6.99 -4.52
CA GLN A 118 -2.51 -5.71 -4.07
C GLN A 118 -1.42 -4.75 -3.63
N PHE A 119 -0.40 -5.23 -2.92
CA PHE A 119 0.76 -4.40 -2.57
C PHE A 119 1.47 -3.86 -3.83
N ARG A 120 1.61 -4.69 -4.87
CA ARG A 120 2.19 -4.25 -6.14
C ARG A 120 1.30 -3.27 -6.90
N GLU A 121 -0.02 -3.45 -6.88
CA GLU A 121 -0.96 -2.47 -7.44
C GLU A 121 -0.85 -1.11 -6.75
N ILE A 122 -0.67 -1.09 -5.42
CA ILE A 122 -0.44 0.15 -4.66
C ILE A 122 0.83 0.83 -5.16
N GLU A 123 1.95 0.10 -5.22
CA GLU A 123 3.21 0.66 -5.73
C GLU A 123 3.07 1.24 -7.15
N PHE A 124 2.36 0.55 -8.05
CA PHE A 124 2.15 1.02 -9.42
C PHE A 124 1.28 2.27 -9.47
N LEU A 125 0.21 2.31 -8.67
CA LEU A 125 -0.68 3.46 -8.60
C LEU A 125 -0.01 4.68 -7.93
N SER A 126 0.90 4.46 -6.99
CA SER A 126 1.74 5.51 -6.39
C SER A 126 2.80 6.06 -7.33
N GLY A 127 3.17 5.34 -8.40
CA GLY A 127 4.16 5.81 -9.39
C GLY A 127 5.36 4.88 -9.62
N ALA A 128 5.56 3.85 -8.79
CA ALA A 128 6.64 2.89 -8.92
C ALA A 128 6.30 1.72 -9.86
N LYS A 129 5.93 2.03 -11.11
CA LYS A 129 5.60 1.03 -12.13
C LYS A 129 6.81 0.14 -12.47
N ASP A 130 6.61 -1.18 -12.44
CA ASP A 130 7.62 -2.18 -12.82
C ASP A 130 7.02 -3.26 -13.75
N PRO A 131 7.04 -3.06 -15.08
CA PRO A 131 6.57 -4.06 -16.04
C PRO A 131 7.34 -5.39 -15.97
N SER A 132 8.56 -5.39 -15.42
CA SER A 132 9.36 -6.62 -15.31
C SER A 132 8.79 -7.58 -14.27
N PHE A 133 8.10 -7.08 -13.24
CA PHE A 133 7.43 -7.90 -12.23
C PHE A 133 6.39 -8.83 -12.87
N VAL A 134 5.52 -8.28 -13.72
CA VAL A 134 4.46 -9.03 -14.42
C VAL A 134 5.02 -10.13 -15.34
N LYS A 135 6.19 -9.89 -15.93
CA LYS A 135 6.89 -10.88 -16.78
C LYS A 135 7.59 -11.97 -15.98
N ARG A 136 8.21 -11.61 -14.85
CA ARG A 136 9.03 -12.53 -14.03
C ARG A 136 8.19 -13.39 -13.10
N PHE A 137 7.06 -12.89 -12.61
CA PHE A 137 6.24 -13.63 -11.66
C PHE A 137 5.31 -14.62 -12.38
N LYS A 138 5.74 -15.88 -12.41
CA LYS A 138 5.04 -16.98 -13.10
C LYS A 138 3.80 -17.52 -12.36
N GLY A 139 3.61 -17.14 -11.10
CA GLY A 139 2.51 -17.62 -10.26
C GLY A 139 1.22 -16.79 -10.33
N LEU A 140 1.19 -15.73 -11.14
CA LEU A 140 0.01 -14.89 -11.31
C LEU A 140 -1.10 -15.67 -12.01
N SER A 141 -2.30 -15.64 -11.44
CA SER A 141 -3.53 -15.95 -12.18
C SER A 141 -3.76 -14.93 -13.30
N ASP A 142 -4.60 -15.30 -14.27
CA ASP A 142 -4.96 -14.40 -15.37
C ASP A 142 -5.63 -13.12 -14.87
N GLU A 143 -6.43 -13.22 -13.81
CA GLU A 143 -7.08 -12.05 -13.18
C GLU A 143 -6.06 -11.13 -12.53
N GLU A 144 -5.11 -11.67 -11.77
CA GLU A 144 -4.05 -10.87 -11.14
C GLU A 144 -3.14 -10.20 -12.16
N ARG A 145 -2.79 -10.93 -13.23
CA ARG A 145 -2.05 -10.37 -14.37
C ARG A 145 -2.80 -9.19 -14.98
N ALA A 146 -4.08 -9.38 -15.30
CA ALA A 146 -4.91 -8.32 -15.89
C ALA A 146 -5.02 -7.09 -14.98
N ARG A 147 -5.13 -7.29 -13.66
CA ARG A 147 -5.14 -6.19 -12.68
C ARG A 147 -3.85 -5.38 -12.71
N LEU A 148 -2.69 -6.06 -12.72
CA LEU A 148 -1.39 -5.40 -12.77
C LEU A 148 -1.15 -4.70 -14.12
N GLU A 149 -1.51 -5.32 -15.23
CA GLU A 149 -1.41 -4.73 -16.57
C GLU A 149 -2.28 -3.47 -16.69
N ARG A 150 -3.50 -3.49 -16.14
CA ARG A 150 -4.34 -2.29 -16.03
C ARG A 150 -3.64 -1.18 -15.25
N ARG A 151 -3.06 -1.49 -14.08
CA ARG A 151 -2.34 -0.50 -13.25
C ARG A 151 -1.11 0.07 -13.95
N LEU A 152 -0.43 -0.71 -14.79
CA LEU A 152 0.68 -0.22 -15.60
C LEU A 152 0.22 0.75 -16.70
N ALA A 153 -0.96 0.53 -17.29
CA ALA A 153 -1.48 1.34 -18.39
C ALA A 153 -2.19 2.63 -17.94
N GLU A 154 -2.86 2.61 -16.79
CA GLU A 154 -3.65 3.76 -16.33
C GLU A 154 -2.80 4.87 -15.67
N PRO A 155 -3.33 6.11 -15.54
CA PRO A 155 -2.66 7.17 -14.82
C PRO A 155 -2.42 6.83 -13.34
N THR A 156 -1.29 7.31 -12.81
CA THR A 156 -0.89 7.23 -11.41
C THR A 156 -1.43 8.41 -10.60
N LEU A 157 -1.25 8.38 -9.28
CA LEU A 157 -1.48 9.55 -8.42
C LEU A 157 -0.59 10.74 -8.83
N TRP A 158 0.65 10.47 -9.22
CA TRP A 158 1.56 11.52 -9.72
C TRP A 158 1.04 12.12 -11.02
N ASP A 159 0.67 11.29 -12.00
CA ASP A 159 0.13 11.76 -13.29
C ASP A 159 -1.12 12.64 -13.10
N ALA A 160 -2.00 12.26 -12.17
CA ALA A 160 -3.17 13.04 -11.84
C ALA A 160 -2.82 14.37 -11.16
N PHE A 161 -1.83 14.39 -10.25
CA PHE A 161 -1.33 15.64 -9.69
C PHE A 161 -0.68 16.56 -10.73
N LEU A 162 -0.01 16.01 -11.74
CA LEU A 162 0.51 16.81 -12.85
C LEU A 162 -0.61 17.49 -13.65
N VAL A 163 -1.79 16.85 -13.78
CA VAL A 163 -2.98 17.52 -14.34
C VAL A 163 -3.39 18.69 -13.46
N VAL A 164 -3.50 18.50 -12.15
CA VAL A 164 -3.84 19.57 -11.19
C VAL A 164 -2.87 20.75 -11.30
N LEU A 165 -1.57 20.47 -11.44
CA LEU A 165 -0.54 21.52 -11.60
C LEU A 165 -0.70 22.30 -12.91
N ARG A 166 -1.06 21.63 -14.01
CA ARG A 166 -1.36 22.28 -15.29
C ARG A 166 -2.62 23.13 -15.25
N GLU A 167 -3.69 22.65 -14.62
CA GLU A 167 -4.92 23.42 -14.42
C GLU A 167 -4.70 24.65 -13.52
N ALA A 168 -3.71 24.60 -12.62
CA ALA A 168 -3.27 25.75 -11.84
C ALA A 168 -2.43 26.77 -12.63
N GLY A 169 -2.13 26.50 -13.90
CA GLY A 169 -1.43 27.40 -14.83
C GLY A 169 0.08 27.18 -14.93
N PHE A 170 0.60 26.03 -14.50
CA PHE A 170 2.03 25.72 -14.53
C PHE A 170 2.37 24.61 -15.53
N GLY A 171 3.56 24.67 -16.14
CA GLY A 171 4.09 23.57 -16.93
C GLY A 171 4.39 22.34 -16.07
N ALA A 172 4.35 21.16 -16.68
CA ALA A 172 4.61 19.89 -16.00
C ALA A 172 5.22 18.83 -16.92
N GLU A 173 5.78 19.23 -18.06
CA GLU A 173 6.35 18.30 -19.05
C GLU A 173 7.84 18.10 -18.82
N THR A 174 8.54 19.14 -18.34
CA THR A 174 9.97 19.09 -18.05
C THR A 174 10.25 19.22 -16.55
N GLU A 175 11.41 18.72 -16.11
CA GLU A 175 11.84 18.84 -14.71
C GLU A 175 11.96 20.31 -14.26
N GLU A 176 12.38 21.21 -15.16
CA GLU A 176 12.47 22.64 -14.87
C GLU A 176 11.10 23.28 -14.71
N GLU A 177 10.14 22.95 -15.57
CA GLU A 177 8.75 23.40 -15.43
C GLU A 177 8.13 22.93 -14.12
N LEU A 178 8.30 21.64 -13.78
CA LEU A 178 7.83 21.07 -12.53
C LEU A 178 8.44 21.80 -11.33
N ARG A 179 9.74 22.04 -11.35
CA ARG A 179 10.44 22.77 -10.28
C ARG A 179 9.87 24.17 -10.11
N VAL A 180 9.71 24.92 -11.20
CA VAL A 180 9.14 26.28 -11.18
C VAL A 180 7.71 26.27 -10.65
N GLY A 181 6.86 25.36 -11.15
CA GLY A 181 5.46 25.26 -10.74
C GLY A 181 5.32 24.89 -9.26
N LEU A 182 6.06 23.88 -8.81
CA LEU A 182 6.06 23.45 -7.41
C LEU A 182 6.58 24.55 -6.47
N SER A 183 7.64 25.26 -6.84
CA SER A 183 8.14 26.40 -6.05
C SER A 183 7.12 27.54 -5.96
N ALA A 184 6.46 27.88 -7.08
CA ALA A 184 5.45 28.93 -7.10
C ALA A 184 4.23 28.57 -6.24
N VAL A 185 3.75 27.32 -6.33
CA VAL A 185 2.67 26.79 -5.48
C VAL A 185 3.06 26.84 -4.00
N ALA A 186 4.30 26.50 -3.66
CA ALA A 186 4.78 26.50 -2.28
C ALA A 186 4.90 27.92 -1.67
N GLN A 187 5.26 28.91 -2.50
CA GLN A 187 5.47 30.31 -2.10
C GLN A 187 4.16 31.09 -1.94
N ASP A 188 3.19 30.92 -2.84
CA ASP A 188 1.89 31.59 -2.77
C ASP A 188 0.77 30.64 -2.32
N ARG A 189 0.81 30.29 -1.03
CA ARG A 189 -0.18 29.40 -0.41
C ARG A 189 -1.58 30.02 -0.33
N GLY A 190 -1.68 31.35 -0.40
CA GLY A 190 -2.97 32.04 -0.43
C GLY A 190 -3.73 31.73 -1.73
N LYS A 191 -3.01 31.72 -2.85
CA LYS A 191 -3.58 31.41 -4.16
C LYS A 191 -3.65 29.91 -4.46
N TYR A 192 -2.61 29.14 -4.09
CA TYR A 192 -2.46 27.74 -4.48
C TYR A 192 -2.59 26.74 -3.33
N GLY A 193 -3.22 27.14 -2.22
CA GLY A 193 -3.32 26.33 -0.99
C GLY A 193 -3.78 24.89 -1.22
N THR A 194 -4.84 24.68 -2.01
CA THR A 194 -5.34 23.32 -2.31
C THR A 194 -4.35 22.47 -3.11
N VAL A 195 -3.64 23.07 -4.07
CA VAL A 195 -2.61 22.38 -4.87
C VAL A 195 -1.42 22.01 -3.98
N TRP A 196 -1.00 22.94 -3.11
CA TRP A 196 0.05 22.69 -2.13
C TRP A 196 -0.34 21.57 -1.16
N GLU A 197 -1.55 21.59 -0.63
CA GLU A 197 -2.03 20.55 0.29
C GLU A 197 -2.11 19.17 -0.35
N LEU A 198 -2.43 19.07 -1.65
CA LEU A 198 -2.35 17.82 -2.39
C LEU A 198 -0.90 17.35 -2.57
N ALA A 199 0.03 18.27 -2.85
CA ALA A 199 1.46 17.94 -2.90
C ALA A 199 1.96 17.38 -1.55
N GLU A 200 1.58 18.03 -0.43
CA GLU A 200 1.91 17.54 0.91
C GLU A 200 1.26 16.19 1.21
N ALA A 201 0.01 15.98 0.78
CA ALA A 201 -0.67 14.70 0.95
C ALA A 201 0.05 13.56 0.20
N LEU A 202 0.46 13.79 -1.06
CA LEU A 202 1.25 12.80 -1.80
C LEU A 202 2.59 12.53 -1.13
N LEU A 203 3.32 13.57 -0.70
CA LEU A 203 4.57 13.37 0.01
C LEU A 203 4.39 12.53 1.28
N TYR A 204 3.32 12.78 2.03
CA TYR A 204 3.05 12.06 3.27
C TYR A 204 2.72 10.58 3.01
N HIS A 205 2.00 10.26 1.93
CA HIS A 205 1.82 8.87 1.47
C HIS A 205 3.17 8.18 1.19
N ASP A 206 4.09 8.85 0.49
CA ASP A 206 5.43 8.31 0.21
C ASP A 206 6.27 8.16 1.49
N GLU A 207 6.16 9.09 2.44
CA GLU A 207 6.78 9.00 3.75
C GLU A 207 6.27 7.78 4.54
N LEU A 208 4.96 7.57 4.61
CA LEU A 208 4.35 6.44 5.30
C LEU A 208 4.72 5.11 4.66
N ALA A 209 4.76 5.05 3.33
CA ALA A 209 5.20 3.86 2.61
C ALA A 209 6.69 3.53 2.89
N ALA A 210 7.56 4.54 2.95
CA ALA A 210 8.95 4.36 3.35
C ALA A 210 9.09 3.90 4.80
N SER A 211 8.30 4.48 5.71
CA SER A 211 8.25 4.07 7.13
C SER A 211 7.82 2.61 7.27
N TRP A 212 6.77 2.19 6.56
CA TRP A 212 6.32 0.81 6.54
C TRP A 212 7.41 -0.14 6.01
N ARG A 213 8.07 0.20 4.90
CA ARG A 213 9.19 -0.59 4.34
C ARG A 213 10.31 -0.77 5.37
N ALA A 214 10.70 0.30 6.04
CA ALA A 214 11.74 0.27 7.08
C ALA A 214 11.33 -0.61 8.27
N ARG A 215 10.10 -0.45 8.76
CA ARG A 215 9.55 -1.24 9.88
C ARG A 215 9.48 -2.73 9.53
N HIS A 216 9.06 -3.04 8.31
CA HIS A 216 8.98 -4.41 7.79
C HIS A 216 10.36 -5.06 7.68
N VAL A 217 11.38 -4.34 7.17
CA VAL A 217 12.77 -4.84 7.10
C VAL A 217 13.28 -5.26 8.48
N VAL A 218 13.12 -4.38 9.48
CA VAL A 218 13.59 -4.65 10.85
C VAL A 218 12.87 -5.86 11.47
N MET A 219 11.55 -5.97 11.26
CA MET A 219 10.78 -7.12 11.72
C MET A 219 11.27 -8.43 11.07
N VAL A 220 11.51 -8.42 9.75
CA VAL A 220 12.03 -9.61 9.05
C VAL A 220 13.40 -10.00 9.59
N GLU A 221 14.30 -9.05 9.83
CA GLU A 221 15.61 -9.30 10.43
C GLU A 221 15.50 -9.87 11.84
N ARG A 222 14.56 -9.38 12.64
CA ARG A 222 14.27 -9.93 13.97
C ARG A 222 13.79 -11.38 13.89
N MET A 223 12.96 -11.72 12.90
CA MET A 223 12.36 -13.05 12.77
C MET A 223 13.30 -14.10 12.16
N ILE A 224 14.09 -13.73 11.14
CA ILE A 224 14.89 -14.70 10.37
C ILE A 224 16.38 -14.34 10.23
N GLY A 225 16.82 -13.21 10.76
CA GLY A 225 18.18 -12.70 10.58
C GLY A 225 18.51 -12.49 9.10
N THR A 226 19.64 -13.04 8.65
CA THR A 226 20.10 -12.98 7.26
C THR A 226 19.68 -14.18 6.41
N LYS A 227 18.82 -15.06 6.92
CA LYS A 227 18.36 -16.25 6.18
C LYS A 227 17.61 -15.83 4.91
N PRO A 228 17.75 -16.59 3.81
CA PRO A 228 16.94 -16.37 2.61
C PRO A 228 15.44 -16.44 2.89
N GLY A 229 14.66 -15.65 2.14
CA GLY A 229 13.20 -15.69 2.22
C GLY A 229 12.63 -16.97 1.61
N THR A 230 11.42 -17.36 2.03
CA THR A 230 10.70 -18.54 1.49
C THR A 230 10.37 -18.41 0.00
N GLY A 231 10.28 -17.17 -0.51
CA GLY A 231 10.10 -16.89 -1.94
C GLY A 231 11.38 -16.81 -2.78
N GLY A 232 12.52 -17.27 -2.26
CA GLY A 232 13.79 -17.34 -3.01
C GLY A 232 14.58 -16.03 -3.14
N SER A 233 14.17 -14.95 -2.46
CA SER A 233 14.96 -13.72 -2.35
C SER A 233 16.09 -13.87 -1.32
N SER A 234 17.04 -12.94 -1.32
CA SER A 234 18.07 -12.81 -0.27
C SER A 234 17.50 -12.38 1.10
N GLY A 235 16.18 -12.44 1.28
CA GLY A 235 15.49 -12.08 2.53
C GLY A 235 15.61 -10.58 2.80
N ALA A 236 16.15 -10.24 3.97
CA ALA A 236 16.36 -8.86 4.40
C ALA A 236 17.21 -8.03 3.41
N GLY A 237 18.18 -8.64 2.71
CA GLY A 237 19.02 -7.93 1.75
C GLY A 237 18.25 -7.32 0.58
N TYR A 238 17.28 -8.06 0.03
CA TYR A 238 16.38 -7.55 -1.01
C TYR A 238 15.46 -6.45 -0.48
N LEU A 239 14.93 -6.60 0.74
CA LEU A 239 14.05 -5.59 1.32
C LEU A 239 14.81 -4.29 1.61
N ARG A 240 16.07 -4.38 2.04
CA ARG A 240 16.94 -3.21 2.23
C ARG A 240 17.18 -2.43 0.93
N SER A 241 17.34 -3.09 -0.20
CA SER A 241 17.53 -2.39 -1.48
C SER A 241 16.31 -1.58 -1.94
N ARG A 242 15.16 -1.74 -1.28
CA ARG A 242 13.93 -1.00 -1.53
C ARG A 242 13.73 0.19 -0.59
N LEU A 243 14.61 0.41 0.39
CA LEU A 243 14.46 1.49 1.37
C LEU A 243 14.57 2.88 0.76
N ASP A 244 15.40 3.04 -0.28
CA ASP A 244 15.61 4.32 -0.95
C ASP A 244 14.54 4.66 -2.00
N LEU A 245 13.58 3.75 -2.22
CA LEU A 245 12.49 4.00 -3.16
C LEU A 245 11.65 5.19 -2.69
N ARG A 246 11.51 6.18 -3.58
CA ARG A 246 10.60 7.32 -3.46
C ARG A 246 9.63 7.32 -4.63
N TYR A 247 8.35 7.46 -4.34
CA TYR A 247 7.32 7.63 -5.37
C TYR A 247 7.36 9.03 -5.97
N TYR A 248 7.64 10.06 -5.17
CA TYR A 248 7.55 11.46 -5.59
C TYR A 248 8.86 12.23 -5.37
N PRO A 249 9.98 11.84 -6.02
CA PRO A 249 11.30 12.41 -5.77
C PRO A 249 11.36 13.94 -5.95
N HIS A 250 10.61 14.50 -6.89
CA HIS A 250 10.55 15.96 -7.11
C HIS A 250 10.00 16.72 -5.89
N LEU A 251 9.02 16.16 -5.17
CA LEU A 251 8.50 16.77 -3.95
C LEU A 251 9.53 16.74 -2.83
N TRP A 252 10.31 15.67 -2.69
CA TRP A 252 11.41 15.61 -1.72
C TRP A 252 12.50 16.64 -2.06
N HIS A 253 12.93 16.70 -3.32
CA HIS A 253 13.97 17.62 -3.77
C HIS A 253 13.58 19.09 -3.63
N LEU A 254 12.30 19.42 -3.81
CA LEU A 254 11.77 20.77 -3.66
C LEU A 254 12.19 21.43 -2.33
N ARG A 255 12.30 20.65 -1.25
CA ARG A 255 12.65 21.15 0.10
C ARG A 255 14.01 21.83 0.15
N THR A 256 14.94 21.43 -0.71
CA THR A 256 16.27 22.02 -0.80
C THR A 256 16.22 23.47 -1.32
N SER A 257 15.14 23.82 -2.03
CA SER A 257 14.98 25.10 -2.72
C SER A 257 13.80 25.94 -2.20
N LEU A 258 13.19 25.56 -1.07
CA LEU A 258 12.13 26.34 -0.41
C LEU A 258 12.70 27.48 0.44
#